data_AF-E4Z623-F1
#
_entry.id   AF-E4Z623-F1
#
_cell.length_a   1.000
_cell.length_b   1.000
_cell.length_c   1.000
_cell.angle_alpha   90.00
_cell.angle_beta   90.00
_cell.angle_gamma   90.00
#
_symmetry.space_group_name_H-M   'P 1'
#
loop_
_entity.id
_entity.type
_entity.pdbx_description
1 polymer ?
#
loop_
_entity_poly.entity_id
_entity_poly.type
_entity_poly.pdbx_seq_one_letter_code
_entity_poly.pdbx_strand_id
1 'polypeptide(L)'
;SILTEGEYRFDHLREIDAIQALKGTPIYDLLEVFITGDLEGFEKFMEGSDLSEIVLDQEKLDTLQRKMRLLTLVGLCKANPDTTYKAIQDKLDLDEDGVEDLAVRAFQLKLLRGRLDQGNERLSTTYSIQREFTRAQWEDLADKLTVWQNNLENVRLSIEEVQNVELAA
;
A
#
# COMPACT_ATOMS: atom_id res chain seq x y z
N SER A 1 -3.57 8.22 -15.01
CA SER A 1 -4.48 9.29 -14.52
C SER A 1 -5.17 8.77 -13.27
N ILE A 2 -5.54 9.62 -12.30
CA ILE A 2 -6.14 9.16 -11.02
C ILE A 2 -7.41 8.33 -11.26
N LEU A 3 -8.13 8.62 -12.35
CA LEU A 3 -9.33 7.91 -12.81
C LEU A 3 -9.05 6.59 -13.56
N THR A 4 -7.79 6.26 -13.87
CA THR A 4 -7.45 5.03 -14.60
C THR A 4 -7.58 3.81 -13.67
N GLU A 5 -8.33 2.80 -14.08
CA GLU A 5 -8.70 1.62 -13.26
C GLU A 5 -7.53 0.71 -12.85
N GLY A 6 -6.36 0.84 -13.48
CA GLY A 6 -5.19 -0.03 -13.21
C GLY A 6 -4.03 0.63 -12.46
N GLU A 7 -4.08 1.93 -12.20
CA GLU A 7 -2.95 2.68 -11.64
C GLU A 7 -3.23 3.10 -10.19
N TYR A 8 -2.48 2.56 -9.25
CA TYR A 8 -2.67 2.77 -7.80
C TYR A 8 -1.47 3.43 -7.11
N ARG A 9 -0.48 3.84 -7.90
CA ARG A 9 0.73 4.51 -7.43
C ARG A 9 0.86 5.82 -8.17
N PHE A 10 0.85 6.93 -7.44
CA PHE A 10 0.81 8.28 -7.98
C PHE A 10 1.95 9.17 -7.52
N ASP A 11 2.93 8.61 -6.81
CA ASP A 11 4.15 9.29 -6.35
C ASP A 11 4.87 10.04 -7.49
N HIS A 12 4.97 9.43 -8.66
CA HIS A 12 5.58 10.03 -9.86
C HIS A 12 4.88 11.31 -10.34
N LEU A 13 3.57 11.47 -10.07
CA LEU A 13 2.83 12.69 -10.44
C LEU A 13 3.26 13.87 -9.58
N ARG A 14 3.72 13.64 -8.35
CA ARG A 14 4.22 14.69 -7.46
C ARG A 14 5.52 15.32 -7.96
N GLU A 15 6.29 14.59 -8.74
CA GLU A 15 7.59 15.05 -9.27
C GLU A 15 7.46 15.98 -10.48
N ILE A 16 6.27 16.07 -11.08
CA ILE A 16 6.03 16.91 -12.26
C ILE A 16 5.86 18.38 -11.85
N ASP A 17 6.71 19.26 -12.39
CA ASP A 17 6.69 20.71 -12.09
C ASP A 17 5.32 21.36 -12.32
N ALA A 18 4.60 20.95 -13.38
CA ALA A 18 3.25 21.43 -13.67
C ALA A 18 2.24 21.07 -12.57
N ILE A 19 2.42 19.94 -11.90
CA ILE A 19 1.57 19.49 -10.79
C ILE A 19 2.00 20.18 -9.49
N GLN A 20 3.29 20.46 -9.31
CA GLN A 20 3.76 21.29 -8.19
C GLN A 20 3.29 22.75 -8.29
N ALA A 21 3.10 23.26 -9.50
CA ALA A 21 2.51 24.58 -9.72
C ALA A 21 1.02 24.64 -9.36
N LEU A 22 0.34 23.48 -9.24
CA LEU A 22 -1.06 23.35 -8.83
C LEU A 22 -1.23 23.22 -7.30
N LYS A 23 -0.15 23.37 -6.52
CA LYS A 23 -0.22 23.38 -5.05
C LYS A 23 -1.23 24.42 -4.56
N GLY A 24 -2.17 23.97 -3.72
CA GLY A 24 -3.28 24.80 -3.21
C GLY A 24 -4.55 24.77 -4.06
N THR A 25 -4.60 23.97 -5.13
CA THR A 25 -5.85 23.63 -5.82
C THR A 25 -6.45 22.35 -5.23
N PRO A 26 -7.79 22.19 -5.23
CA PRO A 26 -8.45 21.00 -4.71
C PRO A 26 -8.01 19.71 -5.42
N ILE A 27 -7.56 19.79 -6.67
CA ILE A 27 -7.04 18.64 -7.42
C ILE A 27 -5.69 18.15 -6.83
N TYR A 28 -4.84 19.07 -6.40
CA TYR A 28 -3.57 18.72 -5.76
C TYR A 28 -3.80 18.10 -4.39
N ASP A 29 -4.71 18.66 -3.59
CA ASP A 29 -5.06 18.13 -2.28
C ASP A 29 -5.68 16.73 -2.39
N LEU A 30 -6.54 16.52 -3.40
CA LEU A 30 -7.06 15.19 -3.74
C LEU A 30 -5.93 14.21 -4.07
N LEU A 31 -4.98 14.60 -4.91
CA LEU A 31 -3.82 13.75 -5.23
C LEU A 31 -3.01 13.41 -3.98
N GLU A 32 -2.82 14.37 -3.06
CA GLU A 32 -2.11 14.16 -1.81
C GLU A 32 -2.85 13.14 -0.91
N VAL A 33 -4.18 13.26 -0.76
CA VAL A 33 -5.01 12.27 -0.06
C VAL A 33 -4.86 10.86 -0.67
N PHE A 34 -4.76 10.74 -2.00
CA PHE A 34 -4.55 9.44 -2.65
C PHE A 34 -3.14 8.85 -2.41
N ILE A 35 -2.13 9.70 -2.22
CA ILE A 35 -0.75 9.26 -2.00
C ILE A 35 -0.51 8.90 -0.53
N THR A 36 -0.96 9.74 0.41
CA THR A 36 -0.63 9.62 1.85
C THR A 36 -1.82 9.32 2.74
N GLY A 37 -3.05 9.58 2.28
CA GLY A 37 -4.25 9.50 3.08
C GLY A 37 -4.91 8.11 3.13
N ASP A 38 -6.03 8.11 3.85
CA ASP A 38 -6.96 7.00 4.04
C ASP A 38 -8.40 7.43 3.72
N LEU A 39 -9.33 6.50 3.93
CA LEU A 39 -10.75 6.71 3.66
C LEU A 39 -11.33 7.88 4.47
N GLU A 40 -11.00 7.99 5.76
CA GLU A 40 -11.43 9.12 6.59
C GLU A 40 -10.88 10.46 6.06
N GLY A 41 -9.62 10.49 5.64
CA GLY A 41 -9.02 11.68 5.02
C GLY A 41 -9.72 12.09 3.73
N PHE A 42 -10.15 11.11 2.93
CA PHE A 42 -10.94 11.34 1.73
C PHE A 42 -12.34 11.87 2.03
N GLU A 43 -13.04 11.31 3.01
CA GLU A 43 -14.37 11.77 3.42
C GLU A 43 -14.34 13.20 3.96
N LYS A 44 -13.35 13.53 4.81
CA LYS A 44 -13.15 14.91 5.29
C LYS A 44 -12.86 15.88 4.16
N PHE A 45 -12.09 15.45 3.15
CA PHE A 45 -11.84 16.25 1.97
C PHE A 45 -13.11 16.48 1.14
N MET A 46 -13.95 15.46 0.99
CA MET A 46 -15.25 15.53 0.31
C MET A 46 -16.24 16.47 1.02
N GLU A 47 -16.26 16.47 2.36
CA GLU A 47 -17.13 17.35 3.16
C GLU A 47 -16.67 18.81 3.14
N GLY A 48 -15.36 19.05 3.11
CA GLY A 48 -14.78 20.39 3.17
C GLY A 48 -14.56 21.08 1.83
N SER A 49 -14.55 20.33 0.72
CA SER A 49 -14.21 20.86 -0.60
C SER A 49 -15.42 20.90 -1.52
N ASP A 50 -15.67 22.06 -2.14
CA ASP A 50 -16.62 22.22 -3.24
C ASP A 50 -16.08 21.51 -4.48
N LEU A 51 -16.23 20.18 -4.53
CA LEU A 51 -15.94 19.36 -5.70
C LEU A 51 -16.85 19.65 -6.88
N SER A 52 -17.84 20.53 -6.70
CA SER A 52 -18.68 21.09 -7.75
C SER A 52 -17.85 21.77 -8.86
N GLU A 53 -16.64 22.28 -8.57
CA GLU A 53 -15.73 22.82 -9.59
C GLU A 53 -15.01 21.72 -10.42
N ILE A 54 -14.80 20.54 -9.85
CA ILE A 54 -14.21 19.40 -10.54
C ILE A 54 -15.37 18.51 -10.96
N VAL A 55 -15.94 18.76 -12.14
CA VAL A 55 -17.08 18.02 -12.72
C VAL A 55 -16.83 16.49 -12.73
N LEU A 56 -17.05 15.87 -11.59
CA LEU A 56 -16.96 14.44 -11.34
C LEU A 56 -18.38 13.95 -11.41
N ASP A 57 -18.73 13.33 -12.54
CA ASP A 57 -19.95 12.56 -12.64
C ASP A 57 -20.05 11.60 -11.45
N GLN A 58 -21.26 11.30 -10.98
CA GLN A 58 -21.49 10.42 -9.82
C GLN A 58 -20.73 9.07 -9.96
N GLU A 59 -20.59 8.57 -11.20
CA GLU A 59 -19.81 7.37 -11.52
C GLU A 59 -18.30 7.52 -11.25
N LYS A 60 -17.72 8.69 -11.53
CA LYS A 60 -16.30 8.96 -11.28
C LYS A 60 -16.04 9.06 -9.79
N LEU A 61 -16.96 9.67 -9.05
CA LEU A 61 -16.86 9.77 -7.60
C LEU A 61 -16.91 8.39 -6.92
N ASP A 62 -17.85 7.54 -7.31
CA ASP A 62 -17.94 6.17 -6.82
C ASP A 62 -16.69 5.34 -7.17
N THR A 63 -16.11 5.54 -8.37
CA THR A 63 -14.83 4.94 -8.75
C THR A 63 -13.68 5.38 -7.83
N LEU A 64 -13.60 6.68 -7.50
CA LEU A 64 -12.59 7.23 -6.59
C LEU A 64 -12.76 6.68 -5.17
N GLN A 65 -13.98 6.59 -4.66
CA GLN A 65 -14.28 6.00 -3.35
C GLN A 65 -13.86 4.53 -3.27
N ARG A 66 -14.21 3.72 -4.27
CA ARG A 66 -13.78 2.31 -4.35
C ARG A 66 -12.27 2.18 -4.36
N LYS A 67 -11.60 3.07 -5.09
CA LYS A 67 -10.14 3.13 -5.15
C LYS A 67 -9.53 3.50 -3.80
N MET A 68 -10.10 4.47 -3.09
CA MET A 68 -9.66 4.84 -1.75
C MET A 68 -9.91 3.74 -0.72
N ARG A 69 -10.97 2.94 -0.84
CA ARG A 69 -11.17 1.74 -0.01
C ARG A 69 -10.08 0.69 -0.22
N LEU A 70 -9.81 0.34 -1.49
CA LEU A 70 -8.72 -0.58 -1.85
C LEU A 70 -7.37 -0.09 -1.33
N LEU A 71 -7.12 1.20 -1.52
CA LEU A 71 -5.92 1.82 -1.01
C LEU A 71 -5.91 1.72 0.53
N THR A 72 -6.92 2.16 1.24
CA THR A 72 -6.91 2.14 2.71
C THR A 72 -6.67 0.74 3.27
N LEU A 73 -7.26 -0.29 2.67
CA LEU A 73 -6.96 -1.70 2.97
C LEU A 73 -5.47 -2.02 2.81
N VAL A 74 -4.87 -1.66 1.66
CA VAL A 74 -3.44 -1.89 1.41
C VAL A 74 -2.55 -1.20 2.44
N GLY A 75 -2.88 0.05 2.80
CA GLY A 75 -2.14 0.80 3.82
C GLY A 75 -2.22 0.13 5.19
N LEU A 76 -3.40 -0.37 5.55
CA LEU A 76 -3.62 -1.10 6.78
C LEU A 76 -2.85 -2.43 6.81
N CYS A 77 -2.92 -3.23 5.75
CA CYS A 77 -2.21 -4.50 5.64
C CYS A 77 -0.69 -4.33 5.58
N LYS A 78 -0.20 -3.18 5.12
CA LYS A 78 1.22 -2.82 5.18
C LYS A 78 1.67 -2.56 6.61
N ALA A 79 0.88 -1.86 7.40
CA ALA A 79 1.19 -1.57 8.81
C ALA A 79 1.06 -2.82 9.68
N ASN A 80 0.01 -3.62 9.45
CA ASN A 80 -0.28 -4.85 10.18
C ASN A 80 -0.43 -6.02 9.19
N PRO A 81 0.64 -6.81 8.97
CA PRO A 81 0.59 -7.95 8.06
C PRO A 81 -0.48 -8.98 8.44
N ASP A 82 -0.81 -9.14 9.72
CA ASP A 82 -1.85 -10.07 10.17
C ASP A 82 -3.01 -9.30 10.81
N THR A 83 -4.00 -8.95 9.99
CA THR A 83 -5.14 -8.12 10.40
C THR A 83 -6.40 -8.96 10.57
N THR A 84 -7.20 -8.70 11.61
CA THR A 84 -8.53 -9.28 11.79
C THR A 84 -9.59 -8.58 10.93
N TYR A 85 -10.61 -9.31 10.48
CA TYR A 85 -11.70 -8.75 9.69
C TYR A 85 -12.38 -7.59 10.42
N LYS A 86 -12.57 -7.71 11.74
CA LYS A 86 -13.12 -6.63 12.57
C LYS A 86 -12.36 -5.31 12.46
N ALA A 87 -11.02 -5.33 12.47
CA ALA A 87 -10.23 -4.12 12.33
C ALA A 87 -10.37 -3.49 10.93
N ILE A 88 -10.66 -4.30 9.91
CA ILE A 88 -10.92 -3.83 8.55
C ILE A 88 -12.34 -3.24 8.46
N GLN A 89 -13.33 -3.92 9.04
CA GLN A 89 -14.72 -3.47 9.11
C GLN A 89 -14.82 -2.11 9.81
N ASP A 90 -14.19 -1.97 10.98
CA ASP A 90 -14.19 -0.74 11.77
C ASP A 90 -13.57 0.44 11.00
N LYS A 91 -12.59 0.18 10.12
CA LYS A 91 -11.84 1.24 9.41
C LYS A 91 -12.40 1.59 8.03
N LEU A 92 -13.08 0.64 7.38
CA LEU A 92 -13.63 0.84 6.03
C LEU A 92 -15.15 1.00 6.02
N ASP A 93 -15.80 0.84 7.18
CA ASP A 93 -17.26 0.80 7.36
C ASP A 93 -17.91 -0.21 6.39
N LEU A 94 -17.48 -1.47 6.54
CA LEU A 94 -17.90 -2.59 5.69
C LEU A 94 -18.40 -3.76 6.53
N ASP A 95 -19.25 -4.56 5.90
CA ASP A 95 -19.64 -5.89 6.37
C ASP A 95 -18.57 -6.95 6.06
N GLU A 96 -18.76 -8.16 6.58
CA GLU A 96 -17.81 -9.27 6.41
C GLU A 96 -17.64 -9.67 4.94
N ASP A 97 -18.74 -9.83 4.21
CA ASP A 97 -18.72 -10.15 2.77
C ASP A 97 -18.01 -9.03 1.98
N GLY A 98 -18.27 -7.77 2.35
CA GLY A 98 -17.61 -6.60 1.79
C GLY A 98 -16.10 -6.59 1.99
N VAL A 99 -15.59 -7.08 3.12
CA VAL A 99 -14.14 -7.22 3.38
C VAL A 99 -13.52 -8.27 2.47
N GLU A 100 -14.15 -9.42 2.31
CA GLU A 100 -13.64 -10.49 1.43
C GLU A 100 -13.61 -10.06 -0.03
N ASP A 101 -14.68 -9.43 -0.51
CA ASP A 101 -14.77 -8.89 -1.86
C ASP A 101 -13.67 -7.85 -2.16
N LEU A 102 -13.35 -7.01 -1.16
CA LEU A 102 -12.28 -6.03 -1.27
C LEU A 102 -10.90 -6.67 -1.27
N ALA A 103 -10.66 -7.65 -0.40
CA ALA A 103 -9.41 -8.38 -0.35
C ALA A 103 -9.16 -9.18 -1.64
N VAL A 104 -10.19 -9.86 -2.15
CA VAL A 104 -10.14 -10.58 -3.44
C VAL A 104 -9.80 -9.61 -4.58
N ARG A 105 -10.45 -8.44 -4.63
CA ARG A 105 -10.11 -7.41 -5.62
C ARG A 105 -8.68 -6.91 -5.46
N ALA A 106 -8.20 -6.68 -4.25
CA ALA A 106 -6.82 -6.27 -3.99
C ALA A 106 -5.81 -7.34 -4.45
N PHE A 107 -6.12 -8.63 -4.33
CA PHE A 107 -5.32 -9.72 -4.86
C PHE A 107 -5.33 -9.78 -6.39
N GLN A 108 -6.51 -9.64 -7.01
CA GLN A 108 -6.65 -9.62 -8.48
C GLN A 108 -5.83 -8.49 -9.12
N LEU A 109 -5.87 -7.31 -8.50
CA LEU A 109 -5.11 -6.12 -8.91
C LEU A 109 -3.63 -6.18 -8.49
N LYS A 110 -3.20 -7.25 -7.82
CA LYS A 110 -1.83 -7.47 -7.32
C LYS A 110 -1.34 -6.36 -6.37
N LEU A 111 -2.27 -5.67 -5.72
CA LEU A 111 -1.98 -4.65 -4.70
C LEU A 111 -1.54 -5.30 -3.38
N LEU A 112 -2.09 -6.48 -3.11
CA LEU A 112 -1.73 -7.33 -1.98
C LEU A 112 -1.36 -8.74 -2.48
N ARG A 113 -0.55 -9.44 -1.70
CA ARG A 113 -0.45 -10.90 -1.72
C ARG A 113 -0.52 -11.41 -0.31
N GLY A 114 -1.27 -12.48 -0.11
CA GLY A 114 -1.49 -13.04 1.20
C GLY A 114 -2.49 -14.18 1.14
N ARG A 115 -3.07 -14.45 2.29
CA ARG A 115 -4.08 -15.48 2.50
C ARG A 115 -5.21 -14.91 3.35
N LEU A 116 -6.43 -15.23 2.96
CA LEU A 116 -7.62 -15.08 3.78
C LEU A 116 -7.82 -16.35 4.59
N ASP A 117 -8.05 -16.19 5.89
CA ASP A 117 -8.41 -17.24 6.82
C ASP A 117 -9.79 -16.89 7.41
N GLN A 118 -10.82 -17.26 6.66
CA GLN A 118 -12.22 -17.01 7.01
C GLN A 118 -12.60 -17.67 8.35
N GLY A 119 -12.05 -18.86 8.65
CA GLY A 119 -12.37 -19.58 9.90
C GLY A 119 -11.87 -18.89 11.16
N ASN A 120 -10.81 -18.09 11.04
CA ASN A 120 -10.26 -17.27 12.12
C ASN A 120 -10.58 -15.78 11.96
N GLU A 121 -11.31 -15.39 10.90
CA GLU A 121 -11.60 -14.00 10.52
C GLU A 121 -10.32 -13.14 10.37
N ARG A 122 -9.31 -13.66 9.64
CA ARG A 122 -8.01 -12.98 9.47
C ARG A 122 -7.56 -12.87 8.03
N LEU A 123 -6.88 -11.77 7.73
CA LEU A 123 -6.16 -11.51 6.49
C LEU A 123 -4.66 -11.42 6.80
N SER A 124 -3.92 -12.45 6.39
CA SER A 124 -2.47 -12.50 6.53
C SER A 124 -1.80 -12.11 5.22
N THR A 125 -1.09 -11.00 5.22
CA THR A 125 -0.45 -10.36 4.07
C THR A 125 1.04 -10.64 4.08
N THR A 126 1.55 -11.16 2.96
CA THR A 126 2.98 -11.39 2.73
C THR A 126 3.61 -10.23 1.95
N TYR A 127 2.83 -9.55 1.12
CA TYR A 127 3.28 -8.41 0.32
C TYR A 127 2.17 -7.39 0.16
N SER A 128 2.54 -6.11 0.22
CA SER A 128 1.67 -4.98 -0.08
C SER A 128 2.41 -3.98 -0.95
N ILE A 129 1.69 -3.32 -1.86
CA ILE A 129 2.29 -2.22 -2.62
C ILE A 129 2.60 -1.04 -1.71
N GLN A 130 3.62 -0.30 -2.11
CA GLN A 130 4.05 0.92 -1.47
C GLN A 130 3.56 2.12 -2.29
N ARG A 131 2.71 2.98 -1.70
CA ARG A 131 2.18 4.17 -2.38
C ARG A 131 3.24 5.24 -2.62
N GLU A 132 4.16 5.37 -1.68
CA GLU A 132 5.25 6.34 -1.71
C GLU A 132 6.55 5.65 -1.27
N PHE A 133 7.59 5.83 -2.08
CA PHE A 133 8.93 5.37 -1.76
C PHE A 133 9.81 6.56 -1.35
N THR A 134 9.82 6.86 -0.05
CA THR A 134 10.59 7.99 0.49
C THR A 134 12.04 7.62 0.77
N ARG A 135 12.87 8.61 1.11
CA ARG A 135 14.26 8.40 1.53
C ARG A 135 14.40 7.42 2.69
N ALA A 136 13.51 7.47 3.68
CA ALA A 136 13.52 6.53 4.80
C ALA A 136 13.39 5.06 4.35
N GLN A 137 12.68 4.84 3.24
CA GLN A 137 12.44 3.52 2.66
C GLN A 137 13.66 3.04 1.85
N TRP A 138 14.42 3.97 1.26
CA TRP A 138 15.73 3.68 0.70
C TRP A 138 16.76 3.31 1.78
N GLU A 139 16.71 3.99 2.91
CA GLU A 139 17.60 3.70 4.06
C GLU A 139 17.29 2.31 4.64
N ASP A 140 16.02 1.99 4.91
CA ASP A 140 15.61 0.65 5.34
C ASP A 140 16.00 -0.47 4.33
N LEU A 141 15.90 -0.19 3.02
CA LEU A 141 16.35 -1.12 1.99
C LEU A 141 17.87 -1.34 2.04
N ALA A 142 18.64 -0.27 2.20
CA ALA A 142 20.10 -0.34 2.30
C ALA A 142 20.54 -1.14 3.52
N ASP A 143 19.88 -0.94 4.66
CA ASP A 143 20.13 -1.69 5.89
C ASP A 143 19.84 -3.18 5.71
N LYS A 144 18.69 -3.52 5.12
CA LYS A 144 18.31 -4.91 4.81
C LYS A 144 19.31 -5.59 3.88
N LEU A 145 19.77 -4.89 2.83
CA LEU A 145 20.78 -5.41 1.90
C LEU A 145 22.13 -5.63 2.60
N THR A 146 22.53 -4.74 3.50
CA THR A 146 23.75 -4.88 4.28
C THR A 146 23.69 -6.10 5.20
N VAL A 147 22.55 -6.33 5.86
CA VAL A 147 22.32 -7.53 6.66
C VAL A 147 22.40 -8.79 5.80
N TRP A 148 21.79 -8.77 4.61
CA TRP A 148 21.86 -9.89 3.68
C TRP A 148 23.28 -10.18 3.22
N GLN A 149 24.06 -9.14 2.91
CA GLN A 149 25.46 -9.28 2.54
C GLN A 149 26.28 -9.94 3.67
N ASN A 150 26.10 -9.48 4.91
CA ASN A 150 26.78 -10.04 6.06
C ASN A 150 26.38 -11.50 6.31
N ASN A 151 25.10 -11.84 6.15
CA ASN A 151 24.63 -13.21 6.30
C ASN A 151 25.24 -14.14 5.23
N LEU A 152 25.34 -13.69 3.99
CA LEU A 152 25.98 -14.47 2.92
C LEU A 152 27.47 -14.68 3.18
N GLU A 153 28.17 -13.66 3.70
CA GLU A 153 29.58 -13.77 4.05
C GLU A 153 29.78 -14.76 5.22
N ASN A 154 28.92 -14.72 6.24
CA ASN A 154 28.96 -15.68 7.33
C ASN A 154 28.75 -17.11 6.83
N VAL A 155 27.78 -17.34 5.94
CA VAL A 155 27.54 -18.67 5.33
C VAL A 155 28.76 -19.12 4.52
N ARG A 156 29.40 -18.21 3.76
CA ARG A 156 30.63 -18.51 3.01
C ARG A 156 31.75 -18.98 3.94
N LEU A 157 32.00 -18.26 5.03
CA LEU A 157 33.01 -18.60 6.02
C LEU A 157 32.72 -19.95 6.69
N SER A 158 31.47 -20.20 7.07
CA SER A 158 31.08 -21.49 7.66
C SER A 158 31.29 -22.67 6.70
N ILE A 159 31.08 -22.48 5.40
CA ILE A 159 31.34 -23.53 4.39
C ILE A 159 32.85 -23.79 4.26
N GLU A 160 33.69 -22.75 4.26
CA GLU A 160 35.15 -22.88 4.20
C GLU A 160 35.70 -23.61 5.44
N GLU A 161 35.17 -23.33 6.63
CA GLU A 161 35.53 -24.05 7.86
C GLU A 161 35.20 -25.55 7.77
N VAL A 162 34.01 -25.92 7.28
CA VAL A 162 33.60 -27.32 7.15
C VAL A 162 34.49 -28.06 6.14
N GLN A 163 34.82 -27.45 5.00
CA GLN A 163 35.72 -28.05 4.02
C GLN A 163 37.13 -28.28 4.59
N ASN A 164 37.64 -27.34 5.37
CA ASN A 164 38.96 -27.47 6.01
C ASN A 164 39.00 -28.58 7.07
N VAL A 165 37.88 -28.81 7.78
CA VAL A 165 37.77 -29.92 8.74
C VAL A 165 37.70 -31.28 8.03
N GLU A 166 36.95 -31.41 6.93
CA GLU A 166 36.91 -32.65 6.15
C GLU A 166 38.25 -33.00 5.50
N LEU A 167 39.03 -32.00 5.06
CA LEU A 167 40.37 -32.22 4.51
C LEU A 167 41.43 -32.59 5.56
N ALA A 168 41.15 -32.33 6.84
CA ALA A 168 42.04 -32.64 7.96
C ALA A 168 41.73 -33.99 8.65
N ALA A 169 40.63 -34.65 8.28
CA ALA A 169 40.20 -35.96 8.78
C ALA A 169 40.58 -37.10 7.82
#